data_AF-A0A0A3IWR1-F1
#
_entry.id   AF-A0A0A3IWR1-F1
#
_cell.length_a   1.000
_cell.length_b   1.000
_cell.length_c   1.000
_cell.angle_alpha   90.00
_cell.angle_beta   90.00
_cell.angle_gamma   90.00
#
_symmetry.space_group_name_H-M   'P 1'
#
loop_
_entity.id
_entity.type
_entity.pdbx_description
1 polymer ?
#
loop_
_entity_poly.entity_id
_entity_poly.type
_entity_poly.pdbx_seq_one_letter_code
_entity_poly.pdbx_strand_id
1 'polypeptide(L)'
;MEKQLHRAIDEITEIAVGFGLDFFPMRYEICPADVIYTIGAYGMPTRFTHWSFGKQFHKMKLQYDFGLSQIYELVINSNPCYAFLLDTNTLTQNKLIIAHVLAHCDFFKNNVRFSNTRRDMVESMTATAERVAQYEMLYGKDEVEQFLDAVLAIQEHIDPSLLRPKLIYNDYEDDDEIIVKPKSAYDDLWSLDRSNKEENTVRQKKKKFPPRPEKDLLLFIEQYSRELEEWQRDILTMMREEMLYFWPQLETKVMNEGWASYRIGVQIFKP
;
A
#
# COMPACT_ATOMS: atom_id res chain seq x y z
N MET A 1 -8.19 -33.69 14.47
CA MET A 1 -7.38 -32.93 13.48
C MET A 1 -6.63 -31.80 14.17
N GLU A 2 -7.30 -30.94 14.95
CA GLU A 2 -6.66 -29.82 15.68
C GLU A 2 -5.45 -30.21 16.54
N LYS A 3 -5.53 -31.27 17.36
CA LYS A 3 -4.38 -31.70 18.19
C LYS A 3 -3.13 -32.07 17.37
N GLN A 4 -3.31 -32.65 16.18
CA GLN A 4 -2.20 -32.98 15.29
C GLN A 4 -1.65 -31.75 14.59
N LEU A 5 -2.52 -30.78 14.28
CA LEU A 5 -2.12 -29.50 13.70
C LEU A 5 -1.32 -28.66 14.70
N HIS A 6 -1.79 -28.50 15.95
CA HIS A 6 -1.05 -27.78 16.98
C HIS A 6 0.32 -28.39 17.23
N ARG A 7 0.41 -29.72 17.35
CA ARG A 7 1.70 -30.40 17.45
C ARG A 7 2.61 -30.13 16.25
N ALA A 8 2.05 -30.13 15.04
CA ALA A 8 2.82 -29.82 13.84
C ALA A 8 3.29 -28.35 13.81
N ILE A 9 2.47 -27.42 14.28
CA ILE A 9 2.83 -26.01 14.43
C ILE A 9 4.01 -25.88 15.39
N ASP A 10 3.94 -26.52 16.57
CA ASP A 10 5.02 -26.48 17.56
C ASP A 10 6.33 -27.06 17.00
N GLU A 11 6.27 -28.24 16.39
CA GLU A 11 7.44 -28.91 15.76
C GLU A 11 8.08 -28.04 14.66
N ILE A 12 7.27 -27.45 13.78
CA ILE A 12 7.78 -26.61 12.69
C ILE A 12 8.32 -25.28 13.23
N THR A 13 7.66 -24.71 14.23
CA THR A 13 8.11 -23.46 14.86
C THR A 13 9.47 -23.65 15.54
N GLU A 14 9.67 -24.76 16.24
CA GLU A 14 10.97 -25.11 16.83
C GLU A 14 12.07 -25.24 15.77
N ILE A 15 11.77 -25.93 14.66
CA ILE A 15 12.68 -26.06 13.53
C ILE A 15 13.01 -24.69 12.92
N ALA A 16 12.00 -23.83 12.71
CA ALA A 16 12.16 -22.50 12.15
C ALA A 16 13.07 -21.60 13.03
N VAL A 17 12.87 -21.64 14.35
CA VAL A 17 13.74 -20.95 15.32
C VAL A 17 15.15 -21.54 15.29
N GLY A 18 15.29 -22.87 15.16
CA GLY A 18 16.58 -23.55 15.00
C GLY A 18 17.34 -23.12 13.74
N PHE A 19 16.64 -22.74 12.67
CA PHE A 19 17.23 -22.15 11.46
C PHE A 19 17.53 -20.64 11.58
N GLY A 20 17.14 -20.01 12.69
CA GLY A 20 17.39 -18.59 12.97
C GLY A 20 16.41 -17.64 12.27
N LEU A 21 15.20 -18.11 11.93
CA LEU A 21 14.13 -17.24 11.46
C LEU A 21 13.59 -16.40 12.61
N ASP A 22 13.39 -15.10 12.38
CA ASP A 22 12.81 -14.15 13.31
C ASP A 22 11.47 -13.64 12.78
N PHE A 23 10.37 -14.15 13.33
CA PHE A 23 9.00 -13.83 12.93
C PHE A 23 8.19 -13.20 14.08
N PHE A 24 6.99 -12.69 13.79
CA PHE A 24 6.03 -12.23 14.81
C PHE A 24 5.29 -13.42 15.43
N PRO A 25 4.65 -13.25 16.61
CA PRO A 25 3.77 -14.28 17.15
C PRO A 25 2.70 -14.66 16.11
N MET A 26 2.64 -15.95 15.77
CA MET A 26 1.73 -16.47 14.75
C MET A 26 0.37 -16.84 15.34
N ARG A 27 -0.70 -16.52 14.62
CA ARG A 27 -2.07 -17.00 14.87
C ARG A 27 -2.59 -17.73 13.64
N TYR A 28 -2.91 -19.00 13.82
CA TYR A 28 -3.46 -19.85 12.76
C TYR A 28 -4.96 -19.99 12.94
N GLU A 29 -5.73 -19.68 11.91
CA GLU A 29 -7.18 -19.84 11.89
C GLU A 29 -7.58 -20.78 10.75
N ILE A 30 -8.36 -21.80 11.08
CA ILE A 30 -8.94 -22.70 10.07
C ILE A 30 -10.25 -22.08 9.62
N CYS A 31 -10.39 -21.85 8.31
CA CYS A 31 -11.54 -21.16 7.75
C CYS A 31 -12.11 -21.93 6.54
N PRO A 32 -13.44 -21.86 6.33
CA PRO A 32 -14.03 -22.35 5.10
C PRO A 32 -13.59 -21.49 3.92
N ALA A 33 -13.66 -22.05 2.72
CA ALA A 33 -13.27 -21.37 1.48
C ALA A 33 -13.92 -19.98 1.36
N ASP A 34 -15.22 -19.86 1.65
CA ASP A 34 -15.96 -18.60 1.50
C ASP A 34 -15.34 -17.45 2.30
N VAL A 35 -14.83 -17.74 3.51
CA VAL A 35 -14.16 -16.73 4.35
C VAL A 35 -12.81 -16.35 3.75
N ILE A 36 -12.00 -17.32 3.32
CA ILE A 36 -10.68 -17.02 2.71
C ILE A 36 -10.82 -16.21 1.44
N TYR A 37 -11.78 -16.55 0.57
CA TYR A 37 -12.03 -15.80 -0.65
C TYR A 37 -12.62 -14.42 -0.38
N THR A 38 -13.39 -14.26 0.70
CA THR A 38 -13.84 -12.94 1.17
C THR A 38 -12.65 -12.09 1.58
N ILE A 39 -11.78 -12.60 2.45
CA ILE A 39 -10.58 -11.87 2.88
C ILE A 39 -9.65 -11.61 1.67
N GLY A 40 -9.50 -12.56 0.75
CA GLY A 40 -8.68 -12.38 -0.44
C GLY A 40 -9.21 -11.34 -1.42
N ALA A 41 -10.54 -11.17 -1.52
CA ALA A 41 -11.15 -10.15 -2.37
C ALA A 41 -11.19 -8.77 -1.72
N TYR A 42 -11.45 -8.71 -0.41
CA TYR A 42 -11.52 -7.46 0.34
C TYR A 42 -10.11 -6.99 0.75
N GLY A 43 -9.13 -7.90 0.82
CA GLY A 43 -7.75 -7.66 1.27
C GLY A 43 -7.57 -7.85 2.78
N MET A 44 -8.63 -7.63 3.57
CA MET A 44 -8.65 -7.74 5.04
C MET A 44 -10.03 -8.21 5.55
N PRO A 45 -10.12 -8.73 6.79
CA PRO A 45 -11.39 -9.21 7.36
C PRO A 45 -12.45 -8.12 7.59
N THR A 46 -12.04 -6.89 7.92
CA THR A 46 -12.93 -5.80 8.36
C THR A 46 -12.78 -4.54 7.52
N ARG A 47 -12.87 -4.67 6.19
CA ARG A 47 -12.84 -3.54 5.25
C ARG A 47 -14.25 -2.99 5.02
N PHE A 48 -14.34 -1.70 4.64
CA PHE A 48 -15.59 -1.06 4.24
C PHE A 48 -16.26 -1.77 3.05
N THR A 49 -17.57 -1.59 2.90
CA THR A 49 -18.33 -2.21 1.82
C THR A 49 -18.21 -1.43 0.52
N HIS A 50 -17.91 -2.13 -0.58
CA HIS A 50 -17.89 -1.53 -1.92
C HIS A 50 -18.23 -2.59 -2.97
N TRP A 51 -18.94 -2.19 -4.03
CA TRP A 51 -19.40 -3.13 -5.06
C TRP A 51 -18.25 -3.83 -5.81
N SER A 52 -17.10 -3.15 -5.96
CA SER A 52 -15.93 -3.70 -6.65
C SER A 52 -15.35 -4.91 -5.92
N PHE A 53 -15.36 -4.91 -4.58
CA PHE A 53 -14.93 -6.05 -3.76
C PHE A 53 -15.88 -7.24 -3.92
N GLY A 54 -17.19 -6.99 -3.97
CA GLY A 54 -18.18 -8.03 -4.26
C GLY A 54 -17.99 -8.67 -5.63
N LYS A 55 -17.68 -7.86 -6.65
CA LYS A 55 -17.35 -8.34 -8.00
C LYS A 55 -16.08 -9.19 -8.01
N GLN A 56 -15.04 -8.77 -7.28
CA GLN A 56 -13.79 -9.52 -7.15
C GLN A 56 -13.99 -10.84 -6.41
N PHE A 57 -14.75 -10.82 -5.31
CA PHE A 57 -15.14 -12.01 -4.56
C PHE A 57 -15.83 -13.03 -5.47
N HIS A 58 -16.86 -12.58 -6.20
CA HIS A 58 -17.60 -13.47 -7.10
C HIS A 58 -16.67 -14.10 -8.15
N LYS A 59 -15.75 -13.31 -8.74
CA LYS A 59 -14.77 -13.82 -9.71
C LYS A 59 -13.85 -14.88 -9.10
N MET A 60 -13.26 -14.61 -7.94
CA MET A 60 -12.30 -15.53 -7.28
C MET A 60 -12.99 -16.80 -6.80
N LYS A 61 -14.18 -16.66 -6.20
CA LYS A 61 -14.98 -17.79 -5.73
C LYS A 61 -15.42 -18.69 -6.89
N LEU A 62 -15.86 -18.10 -8.01
CA LEU A 62 -16.21 -18.86 -9.20
C LEU A 62 -15.02 -19.65 -9.76
N GLN A 63 -13.82 -19.06 -9.78
CA GLN A 63 -12.61 -19.77 -10.17
C GLN A 63 -12.28 -20.94 -9.24
N TYR A 64 -12.53 -20.80 -7.94
CA TYR A 64 -12.38 -21.89 -6.98
C TYR A 64 -13.38 -23.01 -7.19
N ASP A 65 -14.66 -22.66 -7.37
CA ASP A 65 -15.73 -23.65 -7.54
C ASP A 65 -15.56 -24.46 -8.84
N PHE A 66 -14.96 -23.86 -9.88
CA PHE A 66 -14.56 -24.57 -11.10
C PHE A 66 -13.18 -25.26 -11.03
N GLY A 67 -12.49 -25.19 -9.89
CA GLY A 67 -11.17 -25.80 -9.70
C GLY A 67 -10.04 -25.15 -10.51
N LEU A 68 -10.23 -23.91 -10.97
CA LEU A 68 -9.25 -23.17 -11.76
C LEU A 68 -8.18 -22.49 -10.90
N SER A 69 -8.49 -22.16 -9.65
CA SER A 69 -7.59 -21.44 -8.74
C SER A 69 -7.89 -21.80 -7.29
N GLN A 70 -6.83 -22.05 -6.50
CA GLN A 70 -6.94 -22.32 -5.07
C GLN A 70 -5.97 -21.43 -4.29
N ILE A 71 -6.47 -20.77 -3.25
CA ILE A 71 -5.64 -20.02 -2.30
C ILE A 71 -5.23 -20.99 -1.20
N TYR A 72 -3.98 -21.43 -1.21
CA TYR A 72 -3.46 -22.32 -0.16
C TYR A 72 -3.16 -21.58 1.13
N GLU A 73 -2.72 -20.34 1.02
CA GLU A 73 -2.33 -19.51 2.14
C GLU A 73 -2.84 -18.08 1.98
N LEU A 74 -3.25 -17.50 3.09
CA LEU A 74 -3.53 -16.08 3.19
C LEU A 74 -2.93 -15.60 4.50
N VAL A 75 -2.04 -14.62 4.42
CA VAL A 75 -1.27 -14.10 5.55
C VAL A 75 -1.53 -12.60 5.68
N ILE A 76 -1.86 -12.15 6.89
CA ILE A 76 -1.98 -10.74 7.21
C ILE A 76 -0.78 -10.33 8.06
N ASN A 77 0.06 -9.48 7.48
CA ASN A 77 1.22 -8.93 8.15
C ASN A 77 0.80 -7.92 9.24
N SER A 78 0.71 -8.42 10.47
CA SER A 78 0.38 -7.64 11.66
C SER A 78 1.14 -8.23 12.86
N ASN A 79 1.02 -7.61 14.04
CA ASN A 79 1.61 -8.15 15.26
C ASN A 79 0.51 -8.33 16.32
N PRO A 80 -0.04 -9.55 16.50
CA PRO A 80 0.41 -10.85 15.97
C PRO A 80 0.11 -11.05 14.47
N CYS A 81 0.87 -11.92 13.80
CA CYS A 81 0.69 -12.22 12.38
C CYS A 81 -0.39 -13.31 12.22
N TYR A 82 -1.36 -13.07 11.34
CA TYR A 82 -2.48 -13.99 11.13
C TYR A 82 -2.26 -14.82 9.86
N ALA A 83 -2.58 -16.10 9.96
CA ALA A 83 -2.47 -17.08 8.89
C ALA A 83 -3.78 -17.87 8.78
N PHE A 84 -4.41 -17.82 7.61
CA PHE A 84 -5.68 -18.51 7.36
C PHE A 84 -5.42 -19.78 6.55
N LEU A 85 -5.91 -20.90 7.06
CA LEU A 85 -5.78 -22.23 6.48
C LEU A 85 -7.15 -22.73 6.01
N LEU A 86 -7.23 -23.34 4.82
CA LEU A 86 -8.46 -23.99 4.37
C LEU A 86 -8.77 -25.22 5.22
N ASP A 87 -10.05 -25.37 5.59
CA ASP A 87 -10.59 -26.52 6.31
C ASP A 87 -10.52 -27.85 5.52
N THR A 88 -10.50 -27.77 4.20
CA THR A 88 -10.38 -28.93 3.29
C THR A 88 -8.94 -29.43 3.09
N ASN A 89 -7.94 -28.70 3.60
CA ASN A 89 -6.55 -29.08 3.43
C ASN A 89 -6.19 -30.34 4.23
N THR A 90 -5.38 -31.20 3.63
CA THR A 90 -4.75 -32.34 4.33
C THR A 90 -3.72 -31.86 5.35
N LEU A 91 -3.39 -32.71 6.32
CA LEU A 91 -2.35 -32.39 7.32
C LEU A 91 -1.00 -32.08 6.66
N THR A 92 -0.62 -32.80 5.60
CA THR A 92 0.63 -32.56 4.88
C THR A 92 0.64 -31.19 4.19
N GLN A 93 -0.48 -30.79 3.57
CA GLN A 93 -0.61 -29.45 2.99
C GLN A 93 -0.50 -28.38 4.06
N ASN A 94 -1.20 -28.54 5.18
CA ASN A 94 -1.10 -27.58 6.29
C ASN A 94 0.32 -27.49 6.86
N LYS A 95 1.06 -28.61 6.95
CA LYS A 95 2.47 -28.57 7.36
C LYS A 95 3.34 -27.74 6.41
N LEU A 96 3.15 -27.89 5.10
CA LEU A 96 3.87 -27.09 4.10
C LEU A 96 3.50 -25.62 4.21
N ILE A 97 2.21 -25.30 4.33
CA ILE A 97 1.72 -23.93 4.46
C ILE A 97 2.26 -23.29 5.75
N ILE A 98 2.22 -23.98 6.89
CA ILE A 98 2.74 -23.46 8.16
C ILE A 98 4.23 -23.09 8.02
N ALA A 99 5.05 -23.96 7.44
CA ALA A 99 6.46 -23.70 7.23
C ALA A 99 6.70 -22.50 6.29
N HIS A 100 5.95 -22.43 5.20
CA HIS A 100 6.03 -21.35 4.22
C HIS A 100 5.61 -19.99 4.80
N VAL A 101 4.50 -19.96 5.54
CA VAL A 101 3.97 -18.76 6.19
C VAL A 101 4.92 -18.22 7.28
N LEU A 102 5.63 -19.09 8.00
CA LEU A 102 6.65 -18.65 8.96
C LEU A 102 7.78 -17.88 8.26
N ALA A 103 8.21 -18.35 7.10
CA ALA A 103 9.21 -17.66 6.30
C ALA A 103 8.68 -16.34 5.72
N HIS A 104 7.41 -16.28 5.30
CA HIS A 104 6.79 -14.99 4.95
C HIS A 104 6.80 -14.00 6.12
N CYS A 105 6.44 -14.45 7.32
CA CYS A 105 6.42 -13.59 8.49
C CYS A 105 7.82 -13.06 8.83
N ASP A 106 8.85 -13.90 8.71
CA ASP A 106 10.25 -13.49 8.84
C ASP A 106 10.66 -12.45 7.79
N PHE A 107 10.30 -12.67 6.52
CA PHE A 107 10.53 -11.71 5.45
C PHE A 107 9.87 -10.36 5.73
N PHE A 108 8.60 -10.36 6.14
CA PHE A 108 7.86 -9.15 6.47
C PHE A 108 8.47 -8.40 7.66
N LYS A 109 8.95 -9.11 8.68
CA LYS A 109 9.54 -8.52 9.88
C LYS A 109 10.90 -7.88 9.61
N ASN A 110 11.73 -8.51 8.79
CA ASN A 110 13.13 -8.15 8.61
C ASN A 110 13.41 -7.31 7.36
N ASN A 111 12.47 -7.19 6.43
CA ASN A 111 12.67 -6.41 5.21
C ASN A 111 12.43 -4.91 5.44
N VAL A 112 13.41 -4.09 5.06
CA VAL A 112 13.38 -2.62 5.19
C VAL A 112 12.15 -1.99 4.54
N ARG A 113 11.60 -2.57 3.46
CA ARG A 113 10.37 -2.09 2.80
C ARG A 113 9.14 -2.09 3.71
N PHE A 114 9.13 -2.96 4.72
CA PHE A 114 8.05 -3.06 5.69
C PHE A 114 8.29 -2.21 6.96
N SER A 115 9.45 -1.57 7.10
CA SER A 115 9.79 -0.76 8.28
C SER A 115 8.78 0.37 8.56
N ASN A 116 8.19 0.93 7.51
CA ASN A 116 7.20 2.00 7.59
C ASN A 116 5.75 1.50 7.59
N THR A 117 5.52 0.18 7.56
CA THR A 117 4.18 -0.40 7.59
C THR A 117 3.63 -0.43 9.01
N ARG A 118 2.35 -0.10 9.15
CA ARG A 118 1.64 -0.20 10.42
C ARG A 118 1.46 -1.67 10.79
N ARG A 119 1.56 -1.97 12.09
CA ARG A 119 1.41 -3.34 12.63
C ARG A 119 0.00 -3.63 13.12
N ASP A 120 -0.81 -2.59 13.26
CA ASP A 120 -2.20 -2.52 13.74
C ASP A 120 -3.20 -2.32 12.60
N MET A 121 -2.90 -2.87 11.41
CA MET A 121 -3.72 -2.63 10.22
C MET A 121 -5.13 -3.18 10.33
N VAL A 122 -5.33 -4.30 11.04
CA VAL A 122 -6.66 -4.89 11.22
C VAL A 122 -7.56 -3.92 11.98
N GLU A 123 -7.04 -3.31 13.05
CA GLU A 123 -7.74 -2.30 13.84
C GLU A 123 -7.95 -1.01 13.03
N SER A 124 -6.92 -0.55 12.31
CA SER A 124 -6.99 0.65 11.47
C SER A 124 -8.05 0.54 10.36
N MET A 125 -8.19 -0.63 9.75
CA MET A 125 -9.21 -0.88 8.73
C MET A 125 -10.61 -0.94 9.32
N THR A 126 -10.75 -1.52 10.51
CA THR A 126 -12.04 -1.54 11.23
C THR A 126 -12.51 -0.11 11.51
N ALA A 127 -11.63 0.75 12.02
CA ALA A 127 -11.93 2.17 12.24
C ALA A 127 -12.25 2.91 10.93
N THR A 128 -11.60 2.55 9.83
CA THR A 128 -11.90 3.08 8.50
C THR A 128 -13.30 2.68 8.03
N ALA A 129 -13.67 1.41 8.21
CA ALA A 129 -15.00 0.91 7.86
C ALA A 129 -16.11 1.60 8.66
N GLU A 130 -15.90 1.81 9.97
CA GLU A 130 -16.84 2.54 10.82
C GLU A 130 -17.00 3.99 10.39
N ARG A 131 -15.91 4.68 10.03
CA ARG A 131 -15.96 6.07 9.54
C ARG A 131 -16.68 6.17 8.19
N VAL A 132 -16.39 5.27 7.25
CA VAL A 132 -17.10 5.23 5.97
C VAL A 132 -18.60 5.01 6.19
N ALA A 133 -18.99 4.08 7.06
CA ALA A 133 -20.40 3.84 7.39
C ALA A 133 -21.07 5.08 8.04
N GLN A 134 -20.33 5.83 8.87
CA GLN A 134 -20.83 7.10 9.42
C GLN A 134 -21.04 8.15 8.32
N TYR A 135 -20.12 8.26 7.35
CA TYR A 135 -20.28 9.16 6.22
C TYR A 135 -21.46 8.76 5.31
N GLU A 136 -21.68 7.46 5.08
CA GLU A 136 -22.85 6.98 4.35
C GLU A 136 -24.18 7.38 5.03
N MET A 137 -24.21 7.41 6.37
CA MET A 137 -25.39 7.87 7.12
C MET A 137 -25.60 9.39 7.07
N LEU A 138 -24.52 10.18 7.00
CA LEU A 138 -24.58 11.65 7.04
C LEU A 138 -24.82 12.27 5.66
N TYR A 139 -24.11 11.79 4.64
CA TYR A 139 -24.10 12.35 3.28
C TYR A 139 -24.92 11.52 2.30
N GLY A 140 -25.30 10.30 2.68
CA GLY A 140 -26.02 9.37 1.82
C GLY A 140 -25.07 8.41 1.11
N LYS A 141 -25.56 7.19 0.90
CA LYS A 141 -24.75 6.09 0.37
C LYS A 141 -24.24 6.35 -1.04
N ASP A 142 -25.11 6.83 -1.93
CA ASP A 142 -24.76 7.02 -3.35
C ASP A 142 -23.64 8.06 -3.54
N GLU A 143 -23.65 9.13 -2.74
CA GLU A 143 -22.64 10.19 -2.79
C GLU A 143 -21.27 9.69 -2.32
N VAL A 144 -21.25 8.97 -1.20
CA VAL A 144 -20.01 8.37 -0.65
C VAL A 144 -19.46 7.30 -1.60
N GLU A 145 -20.32 6.44 -2.15
CA GLU A 145 -19.93 5.40 -3.10
C GLU A 145 -19.34 6.00 -4.38
N GLN A 146 -19.95 7.05 -4.95
CA GLN A 146 -19.41 7.74 -6.13
C GLN A 146 -18.03 8.35 -5.87
N PHE A 147 -17.81 8.91 -4.67
CA PHE A 147 -16.50 9.44 -4.30
C PHE A 147 -15.48 8.31 -4.11
N LEU A 148 -15.85 7.23 -3.41
CA LEU A 148 -15.00 6.05 -3.24
C LEU A 148 -14.61 5.43 -4.58
N ASP A 149 -15.52 5.34 -5.54
CA ASP A 149 -15.23 4.86 -6.91
C ASP A 149 -14.11 5.67 -7.56
N ALA A 150 -14.17 7.00 -7.45
CA ALA A 150 -13.14 7.89 -8.00
C ALA A 150 -11.79 7.70 -7.30
N VAL A 151 -11.79 7.58 -5.97
CA VAL A 151 -10.55 7.39 -5.18
C VAL A 151 -9.94 6.02 -5.46
N LEU A 152 -10.74 4.95 -5.48
CA LEU A 152 -10.28 3.60 -5.75
C LEU A 152 -9.70 3.44 -7.16
N ALA A 153 -10.16 4.24 -8.13
CA ALA A 153 -9.59 4.26 -9.48
C ALA A 153 -8.15 4.79 -9.52
N ILE A 154 -7.76 5.66 -8.57
CA ILE A 154 -6.42 6.27 -8.51
C ILE A 154 -5.57 5.77 -7.34
N GLN A 155 -6.09 4.89 -6.49
CA GLN A 155 -5.46 4.48 -5.21
C GLN A 155 -4.02 3.97 -5.34
N GLU A 156 -3.68 3.35 -6.48
CA GLU A 156 -2.33 2.82 -6.74
C GLU A 156 -1.29 3.91 -7.02
N HIS A 157 -1.69 5.16 -7.25
CA HIS A 157 -0.79 6.27 -7.56
C HIS A 157 -0.32 6.97 -6.28
N ILE A 158 0.35 6.21 -5.42
CA ILE A 158 1.03 6.69 -4.21
C ILE A 158 2.55 6.63 -4.40
N ASP A 159 3.30 7.44 -3.65
CA ASP A 159 4.75 7.29 -3.59
C ASP A 159 5.13 6.35 -2.43
N PRO A 160 5.56 5.11 -2.72
CA PRO A 160 5.94 4.12 -1.71
C PRO A 160 7.38 4.28 -1.22
N SER A 161 8.07 5.36 -1.60
CA SER A 161 9.47 5.57 -1.23
C SER A 161 9.68 5.44 0.28
N LEU A 162 10.74 4.71 0.65
CA LEU A 162 11.19 4.55 2.04
C LEU A 162 11.44 5.91 2.71
N LEU A 163 11.98 6.84 1.93
CA LEU A 163 12.13 8.24 2.29
C LEU A 163 10.81 8.93 1.94
N ARG A 164 9.88 8.97 2.90
CA ARG A 164 8.65 9.74 2.76
C ARG A 164 9.05 11.19 2.44
N PRO A 165 8.67 11.75 1.29
CA PRO A 165 8.59 13.18 1.18
C PRO A 165 7.53 13.59 2.20
N LYS A 166 7.95 14.11 3.36
CA LYS A 166 7.03 14.98 4.09
C LYS A 166 6.83 16.13 3.11
N LEU A 167 5.59 16.37 2.67
CA LEU A 167 5.22 17.58 1.94
C LEU A 167 5.28 18.77 2.92
N ILE A 168 6.44 18.96 3.51
CA ILE A 168 6.88 20.23 4.03
C ILE A 168 7.65 20.79 2.83
N TYR A 169 6.91 21.37 1.89
CA TYR A 169 7.47 22.47 1.13
C TYR A 169 7.74 23.55 2.16
N ASN A 170 8.88 23.47 2.83
CA ASN A 170 9.45 24.63 3.49
C ASN A 170 9.62 25.63 2.35
N ASP A 171 8.88 26.73 2.44
CA ASP A 171 8.71 27.83 1.49
C ASP A 171 10.02 28.60 1.20
N TYR A 172 11.16 27.92 1.07
CA TYR A 172 12.50 28.53 1.04
C TYR A 172 13.36 28.06 -0.12
N GLU A 173 12.79 27.84 -1.29
CA GLU A 173 13.54 27.91 -2.55
C GLU A 173 12.65 28.60 -3.60
N ASP A 174 12.21 29.83 -3.30
CA ASP A 174 12.06 30.84 -4.35
C ASP A 174 13.48 31.11 -4.88
N ASP A 175 13.99 30.19 -5.71
CA ASP A 175 15.02 30.52 -6.67
C ASP A 175 14.37 31.50 -7.64
N ASP A 176 14.37 32.78 -7.25
CA ASP A 176 14.28 33.91 -8.16
C ASP A 176 15.51 33.85 -9.10
N GLU A 177 15.58 32.82 -9.95
CA GLU A 177 16.53 32.78 -11.05
C GLU A 177 16.16 33.92 -12.00
N ILE A 178 16.89 35.02 -11.86
CA ILE A 178 16.86 36.16 -12.77
C ILE A 178 17.30 35.63 -14.14
N ILE A 179 16.33 35.36 -15.02
CA ILE A 179 16.62 35.00 -16.40
C ILE A 179 17.15 36.23 -17.11
N VAL A 180 18.48 36.33 -17.23
CA VAL A 180 19.10 37.25 -18.16
C VAL A 180 18.82 36.72 -19.57
N LYS A 181 18.07 37.48 -20.38
CA LYS A 181 17.86 37.11 -21.78
C LYS A 181 19.23 36.91 -22.46
N PRO A 182 19.47 35.80 -23.19
CA PRO A 182 20.70 35.66 -23.94
C PRO A 182 20.76 36.79 -24.97
N LYS A 183 21.82 37.60 -24.91
CA LYS A 183 22.02 38.72 -25.85
C LYS A 183 22.17 38.14 -27.26
N SER A 184 21.29 38.52 -28.17
CA SER A 184 21.42 38.20 -29.59
C SER A 184 22.60 38.98 -30.20
N ALA A 185 23.19 38.48 -31.29
CA ALA A 185 24.32 39.11 -31.99
C ALA A 185 24.02 40.51 -32.57
N TYR A 186 22.78 40.99 -32.45
CA TYR A 186 22.32 42.28 -32.94
C TYR A 186 21.56 43.08 -31.86
N ASP A 187 21.56 42.66 -30.59
CA ASP A 187 20.85 43.38 -29.50
C ASP A 187 21.44 44.77 -29.22
N ASP A 188 22.71 44.95 -29.54
CA ASP A 188 23.51 46.16 -29.46
C ASP A 188 23.11 47.23 -30.50
N LEU A 189 22.59 46.83 -31.67
CA LEU A 189 22.05 47.77 -32.67
C LEU A 189 20.78 48.50 -32.20
N TRP A 190 19.99 47.85 -31.34
CA TRP A 190 18.75 48.40 -30.78
C TRP A 190 18.97 49.24 -29.51
N SER A 191 20.20 49.24 -28.98
CA SER A 191 20.58 50.00 -27.77
C SER A 191 20.99 51.44 -28.04
N LEU A 192 21.29 51.79 -29.30
CA LEU A 192 21.76 53.11 -29.72
C LEU A 192 20.68 54.20 -29.66
N ASP A 193 19.40 53.82 -29.67
CA ASP A 193 18.26 54.75 -29.71
C ASP A 193 17.54 54.89 -28.34
N ARG A 194 18.03 54.20 -27.30
CA ARG A 194 17.44 54.23 -25.96
C ARG A 194 18.45 54.74 -24.95
N SER A 195 18.40 56.03 -24.65
CA SER A 195 19.05 56.60 -23.47
C SER A 195 18.54 55.89 -22.20
N ASN A 196 19.38 55.03 -21.62
CA ASN A 196 19.34 54.50 -20.26
C ASN A 196 17.95 54.35 -19.61
N LYS A 197 17.19 53.37 -20.08
CA LYS A 197 16.30 52.61 -19.20
C LYS A 197 16.56 51.14 -19.44
N GLU A 198 17.37 50.54 -18.58
CA GLU A 198 17.31 49.10 -18.35
C GLU A 198 15.91 48.79 -17.80
N GLU A 199 14.95 48.61 -18.70
CA GLU A 199 13.70 47.93 -18.37
C GLU A 199 14.04 46.46 -18.13
N ASN A 200 14.56 46.18 -16.92
CA ASN A 200 14.48 44.86 -16.31
C ASN A 200 13.00 44.54 -16.17
N THR A 201 12.42 44.04 -17.25
CA THR A 201 11.07 43.46 -17.28
C THR A 201 11.17 42.15 -16.50
N VAL A 202 11.08 42.25 -15.18
CA VAL A 202 10.90 41.13 -14.27
C VAL A 202 9.53 40.55 -14.57
N ARG A 203 9.47 39.64 -15.55
CA ARG A 203 8.30 38.78 -15.73
C ARG A 203 8.32 37.81 -14.56
N GLN A 204 7.45 38.03 -13.57
CA GLN A 204 7.10 37.00 -12.60
C GLN A 204 6.68 35.76 -13.39
N LYS A 205 7.48 34.68 -13.33
CA LYS A 205 7.05 33.39 -13.86
C LYS A 205 5.77 33.01 -13.11
N LYS A 206 4.75 32.54 -13.84
CA LYS A 206 3.61 31.87 -13.21
C LYS A 206 4.19 30.76 -12.32
N LYS A 207 3.91 30.82 -11.02
CA LYS A 207 4.33 29.78 -10.07
C LYS A 207 3.88 28.44 -10.66
N LYS A 208 4.82 27.52 -10.89
CA LYS A 208 4.48 26.18 -11.35
C LYS A 208 3.69 25.50 -10.23
N PHE A 209 2.56 24.92 -10.60
CA PHE A 209 1.71 24.21 -9.67
C PHE A 209 1.52 22.77 -10.17
N PRO A 210 1.93 21.76 -9.40
CA PRO A 210 2.65 21.83 -8.11
C PRO A 210 4.08 22.40 -8.22
N PRO A 211 4.66 22.87 -7.09
CA PRO A 211 6.04 23.39 -7.04
C PRO A 211 7.10 22.34 -7.42
N ARG A 212 6.93 21.07 -7.04
CA ARG A 212 7.69 19.94 -7.58
C ARG A 212 6.72 18.85 -8.08
N PRO A 213 7.13 18.05 -9.09
CA PRO A 213 6.28 16.96 -9.57
C PRO A 213 6.10 15.90 -8.49
N GLU A 214 4.85 15.65 -8.09
CA GLU A 214 4.49 14.64 -7.09
C GLU A 214 4.00 13.35 -7.76
N LYS A 215 4.47 12.21 -7.25
CA LYS A 215 3.97 10.89 -7.65
C LYS A 215 2.73 10.46 -6.85
N ASP A 216 2.62 10.94 -5.62
CA ASP A 216 1.52 10.64 -4.70
C ASP A 216 0.30 11.51 -5.04
N LEU A 217 -0.57 10.99 -5.91
CA LEU A 217 -1.75 11.72 -6.36
C LEU A 217 -2.78 11.89 -5.25
N LEU A 218 -2.92 10.89 -4.37
CA LEU A 218 -3.86 10.97 -3.24
C LEU A 218 -3.46 12.12 -2.30
N LEU A 219 -2.19 12.18 -1.91
CA LEU A 219 -1.68 13.24 -1.04
C LEU A 219 -1.73 14.61 -1.72
N PHE A 220 -1.41 14.67 -3.01
CA PHE A 220 -1.50 15.91 -3.78
C PHE A 220 -2.93 16.46 -3.80
N ILE A 221 -3.92 15.61 -4.10
CA ILE A 221 -5.33 16.03 -4.13
C ILE A 221 -5.81 16.43 -2.73
N GLU A 222 -5.45 15.64 -1.71
CA GLU A 222 -5.80 15.90 -0.31
C GLU A 222 -5.32 17.28 0.16
N GLN A 223 -4.09 17.67 -0.16
CA GLN A 223 -3.50 18.94 0.28
C GLN A 223 -3.94 20.14 -0.55
N TYR A 224 -4.02 19.98 -1.87
CA TYR A 224 -4.17 21.11 -2.76
C TYR A 224 -5.58 21.32 -3.31
N SER A 225 -6.48 20.36 -3.15
CA SER A 225 -7.86 20.57 -3.58
C SER A 225 -8.51 21.69 -2.77
N ARG A 226 -9.24 22.56 -3.46
CA ARG A 226 -10.04 23.64 -2.86
C ARG A 226 -11.52 23.28 -2.74
N GLU A 227 -11.93 22.20 -3.40
CA GLU A 227 -13.32 21.81 -3.54
C GLU A 227 -13.70 20.66 -2.61
N LEU A 228 -12.71 19.90 -2.11
CA LEU A 228 -12.98 18.76 -1.23
C LEU A 228 -13.39 19.19 0.18
N GLU A 229 -14.48 18.57 0.63
CA GLU A 229 -14.98 18.65 2.00
C GLU A 229 -14.08 17.85 2.97
N GLU A 230 -14.24 18.07 4.28
CA GLU A 230 -13.42 17.43 5.30
C GLU A 230 -13.52 15.90 5.26
N TRP A 231 -14.73 15.36 5.09
CA TRP A 231 -14.95 13.90 5.03
C TRP A 231 -14.33 13.26 3.78
N GLN A 232 -14.31 13.98 2.65
CA GLN A 232 -13.68 13.51 1.42
C GLN A 232 -12.16 13.46 1.55
N ARG A 233 -11.56 14.44 2.25
CA ARG A 233 -10.13 14.43 2.59
C ARG A 233 -9.79 13.31 3.55
N ASP A 234 -10.67 13.03 4.51
CA ASP A 234 -10.48 11.91 5.42
C ASP A 234 -10.49 10.56 4.68
N ILE A 235 -11.41 10.37 3.72
CA ILE A 235 -11.42 9.18 2.84
C ILE A 235 -10.11 9.05 2.05
N LEU A 236 -9.61 10.14 1.45
CA LEU A 236 -8.31 10.11 0.76
C LEU A 236 -7.17 9.69 1.70
N THR A 237 -7.16 10.21 2.91
CA THR A 237 -6.17 9.87 3.94
C THR A 237 -6.24 8.38 4.28
N MET A 238 -7.45 7.85 4.53
CA MET A 238 -7.67 6.44 4.83
C MET A 238 -7.22 5.52 3.69
N MET A 239 -7.60 5.81 2.45
CA MET A 239 -7.22 5.00 1.29
C MET A 239 -5.72 5.05 1.02
N ARG A 240 -5.10 6.21 1.27
CA ARG A 240 -3.65 6.36 1.16
C ARG A 240 -2.91 5.53 2.20
N GLU A 241 -3.35 5.55 3.46
CA GLU A 241 -2.75 4.72 4.52
C GLU A 241 -2.88 3.22 4.22
N GLU A 242 -4.04 2.79 3.71
CA GLU A 242 -4.28 1.42 3.26
C GLU A 242 -3.30 1.03 2.13
N MET A 243 -3.15 1.87 1.12
CA MET A 243 -2.25 1.59 0.00
C MET A 243 -0.78 1.58 0.40
N LEU A 244 -0.36 2.43 1.35
CA LEU A 244 1.00 2.40 1.89
C LEU A 244 1.33 1.09 2.61
N TYR A 245 0.32 0.39 3.15
CA TYR A 245 0.50 -0.94 3.72
C TYR A 245 0.59 -2.03 2.65
N PHE A 246 -0.24 -1.98 1.61
CA PHE A 246 -0.23 -3.00 0.55
C PHE A 246 0.94 -2.85 -0.42
N TRP A 247 1.44 -1.64 -0.64
CA TRP A 247 2.45 -1.41 -1.66
C TRP A 247 3.73 -2.21 -1.48
N PRO A 248 4.35 -2.28 -0.28
CA PRO A 248 5.51 -3.13 -0.06
C PRO A 248 5.25 -4.61 -0.39
N GLN A 249 4.03 -5.10 -0.17
CA GLN A 249 3.65 -6.48 -0.50
C GLN A 249 3.55 -6.69 -2.01
N LEU A 250 2.99 -5.72 -2.73
CA LEU A 250 2.91 -5.74 -4.19
C LEU A 250 4.31 -5.66 -4.82
N GLU A 251 5.15 -4.75 -4.35
CA GLU A 251 6.52 -4.53 -4.84
C GLU A 251 7.43 -5.74 -4.60
N THR A 252 7.36 -6.33 -3.40
CA THR A 252 8.28 -7.39 -2.98
C THR A 252 7.73 -8.80 -3.13
N LYS A 253 6.57 -8.98 -3.78
CA LYS A 253 5.88 -10.28 -3.89
C LYS A 253 6.79 -11.41 -4.34
N VAL A 254 7.53 -11.22 -5.44
CA VAL A 254 8.43 -12.27 -5.98
C VAL A 254 9.55 -12.62 -5.00
N MET A 255 10.11 -11.62 -4.30
CA MET A 255 11.14 -11.85 -3.29
C MET A 255 10.57 -12.58 -2.08
N ASN A 256 9.36 -12.23 -1.66
CA ASN A 256 8.67 -12.85 -0.53
C ASN A 256 8.40 -14.35 -0.79
N GLU A 257 7.81 -14.68 -1.95
CA GLU A 257 7.61 -16.07 -2.36
C GLU A 257 8.93 -16.84 -2.50
N GLY A 258 9.95 -16.17 -3.04
CA GLY A 258 11.30 -16.71 -3.17
C GLY A 258 11.92 -17.04 -1.82
N TRP A 259 11.78 -16.14 -0.83
CA TRP A 259 12.27 -16.33 0.53
C TRP A 259 11.57 -17.51 1.23
N ALA A 260 10.25 -17.61 1.07
CA ALA A 260 9.46 -18.68 1.68
C ALA A 260 9.66 -20.05 1.03
N SER A 261 10.02 -20.08 -0.24
CA SER A 261 10.32 -21.32 -0.98
C SER A 261 11.77 -21.78 -0.86
N TYR A 262 12.63 -21.01 -0.17
CA TYR A 262 14.07 -21.16 -0.31
C TYR A 262 14.67 -22.35 0.47
N ARG A 263 15.59 -23.07 -0.19
CA ARG A 263 16.41 -24.15 0.37
C ARG A 263 17.83 -23.63 0.65
N ILE A 264 18.28 -23.72 1.90
CA ILE A 264 19.64 -23.38 2.36
C ILE A 264 20.70 -23.97 1.40
N GLY A 265 21.43 -23.12 0.64
CA GLY A 265 22.56 -23.55 -0.21
C GLY A 265 23.00 -22.64 -1.39
N VAL A 266 22.26 -21.59 -1.71
CA VAL A 266 22.50 -20.60 -2.80
C VAL A 266 22.44 -19.18 -2.22
N GLN A 267 23.51 -18.73 -1.53
CA GLN A 267 23.58 -17.36 -1.00
C GLN A 267 23.29 -16.34 -2.10
N ILE A 268 22.15 -15.66 -2.03
CA ILE A 268 21.89 -14.47 -2.87
C ILE A 268 22.05 -13.21 -2.01
N PHE A 269 21.65 -13.20 -0.73
CA PHE A 269 21.97 -12.11 0.20
C PHE A 269 22.02 -12.58 1.65
N LYS A 270 23.22 -12.90 2.13
CA LYS A 270 23.63 -12.70 3.53
C LYS A 270 25.10 -12.27 3.47
N PRO A 271 25.46 -11.06 3.93
CA PRO A 271 26.87 -10.75 4.19
C PRO A 271 27.42 -11.65 5.30
#